data_AF-A0A540LBT2-F1
#
_entry.id   AF-A0A540LBT2-F1
#
_cell.length_a   1.000
_cell.length_b   1.000
_cell.length_c   1.000
_cell.angle_alpha   90.00
_cell.angle_beta   90.00
_cell.angle_gamma   90.00
#
_symmetry.space_group_name_H-M   'P 1'
#
loop_
_entity.id
_entity.type
_entity.pdbx_description
1 polymer ?
#
loop_
_entity_poly.entity_id
_entity_poly.type
_entity_poly.pdbx_seq_one_letter_code
_entity_poly.pdbx_strand_id
1 'polypeptide(L)' 'MAAISLDPRLNLQATKKSNQHGVVLEEIEGLIRVHKDGHVERPPMIPSVPSTLALPPGVAAKDVVIDKFTNLF' A
#
# COMPACT_ATOMS: atom_id res chain seq x y z
N MET A 1 -21.03 -14.35 4.72
CA MET A 1 -19.63 -14.20 4.27
C MET A 1 -19.66 -13.41 2.97
N ALA A 2 -19.28 -12.13 2.97
CA ALA A 2 -19.25 -11.31 1.75
C ALA A 2 -17.82 -11.31 1.19
N ALA A 3 -17.66 -11.73 -0.06
CA ALA A 3 -16.37 -11.72 -0.75
C ALA A 3 -16.16 -10.35 -1.39
N ILE A 4 -15.17 -9.60 -0.92
CA ILE A 4 -14.71 -8.39 -1.60
C ILE A 4 -13.73 -8.81 -2.70
N SER A 5 -14.16 -8.70 -3.95
CA SER A 5 -13.31 -8.90 -5.12
C SER A 5 -12.60 -7.60 -5.43
N LEU A 6 -11.30 -7.51 -5.13
CA LEU A 6 -10.46 -6.38 -5.56
C LEU A 6 -9.99 -6.64 -7.00
N ASP A 7 -10.40 -5.79 -7.95
CA ASP A 7 -9.92 -5.84 -9.34
C ASP A 7 -8.45 -5.36 -9.40
N PRO A 8 -7.50 -6.18 -9.88
CA PRO A 8 -6.10 -5.75 -10.06
C PRO A 8 -5.96 -4.54 -11.00
N ARG A 9 -6.94 -4.29 -11.88
CA ARG A 9 -6.95 -3.16 -12.83
C ARG A 9 -7.33 -1.84 -12.19
N LEU A 10 -7.85 -1.82 -10.95
CA LEU A 10 -8.08 -0.59 -10.20
C LEU A 10 -6.77 0.18 -9.94
N ASN A 11 -5.65 -0.53 -9.76
CA ASN A 11 -4.32 0.08 -9.65
C ASN A 11 -3.81 0.72 -10.95
N LEU A 12 -4.35 0.32 -12.12
CA LEU A 12 -3.93 0.89 -13.41
C LEU A 12 -4.63 2.23 -13.71
N GLN A 13 -5.81 2.49 -13.13
CA GLN A 13 -6.63 3.68 -13.43
C GLN A 13 -6.35 4.88 -12.52
N ALA A 14 -5.50 4.74 -11.50
CA ALA A 14 -5.10 5.84 -10.61
C ALA A 14 -4.01 6.75 -11.20
N THR A 15 -3.64 6.58 -12.47
CA THR A 15 -2.80 7.55 -13.22
C THR A 15 -3.61 8.67 -13.87
N LYS A 16 -4.84 8.92 -13.41
CA LYS A 16 -5.65 10.05 -13.88
C LYS A 16 -5.32 11.33 -13.10
N LYS A 17 -4.54 12.18 -13.78
CA LYS A 17 -4.26 13.62 -13.55
C LYS A 17 -3.26 13.94 -12.43
N SER A 18 -1.99 14.00 -12.81
CA SER A 18 -0.84 14.44 -12.02
C SER A 18 -0.84 15.91 -11.55
N ASN A 19 -1.98 16.63 -11.57
CA ASN A 19 -2.04 18.07 -11.26
C ASN A 19 -3.13 18.44 -10.23
N GLN A 20 -3.65 17.50 -9.43
CA GLN A 20 -4.68 17.82 -8.43
C GLN A 20 -4.13 18.23 -7.06
N HIS A 21 -2.95 17.71 -6.71
CA HIS A 21 -2.26 18.09 -5.48
C HIS A 21 -1.29 19.22 -5.81
N GLY A 22 -1.23 20.23 -4.94
CA GLY A 22 -0.47 21.46 -5.18
C GLY A 22 1.05 21.22 -5.36
N VAL A 23 1.85 22.29 -5.22
CA VAL A 23 3.31 22.21 -5.35
C VAL A 23 3.90 21.10 -4.45
N VAL A 24 4.75 20.25 -5.03
CA VAL A 24 5.52 19.25 -4.31
C VAL A 24 6.41 19.97 -3.28
N LEU A 25 6.28 19.58 -2.03
CA LEU A 25 7.11 20.08 -0.94
C LEU A 25 8.46 19.34 -0.94
N GLU A 26 8.40 18.00 -0.95
CA GLU A 26 9.56 17.13 -0.88
C GLU A 26 9.31 15.85 -1.72
N GLU A 27 10.38 15.32 -2.32
CA GLU A 27 10.34 14.11 -3.12
C GLU A 27 11.61 13.27 -2.90
N ILE A 28 11.42 11.96 -2.73
CA ILE A 28 12.46 10.97 -2.96
C ILE A 28 12.04 10.23 -4.22
N GLU A 29 12.80 10.44 -5.30
CA GLU A 29 12.46 9.97 -6.64
C GLU A 29 12.14 8.47 -6.66
N GLY A 30 10.98 8.13 -7.22
CA GLY A 30 10.49 6.75 -7.34
C GLY A 30 9.94 6.13 -6.05
N LEU A 31 10.03 6.80 -4.90
CA LEU A 31 9.63 6.23 -3.61
C LEU A 31 8.45 6.96 -2.96
N ILE A 32 8.54 8.28 -2.82
CA ILE A 32 7.53 9.07 -2.11
C ILE A 32 7.56 10.52 -2.58
N ARG A 33 6.37 11.10 -2.70
CA ARG A 33 6.18 12.53 -2.97
C ARG A 33 5.21 13.11 -1.96
N VAL A 34 5.59 14.21 -1.34
CA VAL A 34 4.79 14.93 -0.35
C VAL A 34 4.42 16.30 -0.92
N HIS A 35 3.15 16.63 -0.92
CA HIS A 35 2.62 17.90 -1.41
C HIS A 35 2.37 18.86 -0.26
N LYS A 36 2.39 20.17 -0.56
CA LYS A 36 2.17 21.24 0.45
C LYS A 36 0.82 21.16 1.17
N ASP A 37 -0.19 20.54 0.56
CA ASP A 37 -1.52 20.33 1.14
C ASP A 37 -1.58 19.10 2.08
N GLY A 38 -0.44 18.42 2.29
CA GLY A 38 -0.35 17.21 3.10
C GLY A 38 -0.65 15.92 2.34
N HIS A 39 -0.96 15.98 1.03
CA HIS A 39 -1.13 14.79 0.23
C HIS A 39 0.21 14.04 0.06
N VAL A 40 0.16 12.71 0.12
CA VAL A 40 1.33 11.84 -0.02
C VAL A 40 1.07 10.80 -1.09
N GLU A 41 1.85 10.88 -2.17
CA GLU A 41 1.88 9.85 -3.22
C GLU A 41 3.00 8.85 -2.88
N ARG A 42 2.68 7.55 -2.92
CA ARG A 42 3.65 6.46 -2.78
C ARG A 42 3.50 5.50 -3.95
N PRO A 43 4.34 5.63 -5.00
CA PRO A 43 4.34 4.68 -6.10
C PRO A 43 4.53 3.25 -5.57
N PRO A 44 3.70 2.27 -5.97
CA PRO A 44 3.85 0.90 -5.51
C PRO A 44 5.10 0.28 -6.14
N MET A 45 6.19 0.21 -5.37
CA MET A 45 7.45 -0.40 -5.83
C MET A 45 7.46 -1.93 -5.62
N ILE A 46 6.75 -2.41 -4.60
CA ILE A 46 6.71 -3.82 -4.21
C ILE A 46 5.25 -4.28 -4.17
N PRO A 47 4.89 -5.39 -4.82
CA PRO A 47 3.53 -5.92 -4.78
C PRO A 47 3.18 -6.46 -3.39
N SER A 48 1.93 -6.27 -2.98
CA SER A 48 1.40 -6.95 -1.79
C SER A 48 1.18 -8.44 -2.10
N VAL A 49 1.74 -9.32 -1.28
CA VAL A 49 1.60 -10.78 -1.41
C VAL A 49 0.77 -11.29 -0.23
N PRO A 50 -0.39 -11.94 -0.45
CA PRO A 50 -1.23 -12.42 0.63
C PRO A 50 -0.58 -13.61 1.36
N SER A 51 -0.79 -13.68 2.68
CA SER A 51 -0.32 -14.78 3.53
C SER A 51 -0.96 -16.15 3.20
N THR A 52 -2.01 -16.17 2.38
CA THR A 52 -2.67 -17.39 1.88
C THR A 52 -1.99 -18.02 0.66
N LEU A 53 -0.97 -17.37 0.09
CA LEU A 53 -0.22 -17.92 -1.04
C LEU A 53 0.48 -19.22 -0.63
N ALA A 54 0.54 -20.21 -1.52
CA ALA A 54 1.23 -21.47 -1.24
C ALA A 54 2.74 -21.21 -1.04
N LEU A 55 3.24 -21.54 0.14
CA LEU A 55 4.64 -21.34 0.52
C LEU A 55 5.44 -22.66 0.47
N PRO A 56 6.78 -22.57 0.38
CA PRO A 56 7.63 -23.75 0.48
C PRO A 56 7.37 -24.55 1.77
N PRO A 57 7.64 -25.87 1.77
CA PRO A 57 7.51 -26.70 2.97
C PRO A 57 8.30 -26.12 4.14
N GLY A 58 7.65 -26.04 5.32
CA GLY A 58 8.26 -25.49 6.53
C GLY A 58 8.16 -23.97 6.68
N VAL A 59 7.51 -23.27 5.74
CA VAL A 59 7.29 -21.81 5.82
C VAL A 59 5.80 -21.52 6.05
N ALA A 60 5.52 -20.66 7.03
CA ALA A 60 4.18 -20.13 7.29
C ALA A 60 4.24 -18.59 7.34
N ALA A 61 3.20 -17.94 6.82
CA ALA A 61 3.03 -16.49 6.91
C ALA A 61 1.64 -16.17 7.46
N LYS A 62 1.54 -15.11 8.27
CA LYS A 62 0.27 -14.60 8.78
C LYS A 62 0.43 -13.12 9.14
N ASP A 63 -0.61 -12.35 8.85
CA ASP A 63 -0.73 -10.97 9.32
C ASP A 63 -1.34 -10.96 10.73
N VAL A 64 -0.71 -10.26 11.67
CA VAL A 64 -1.16 -10.13 13.06
C VAL A 64 -1.36 -8.66 13.42
N VAL A 65 -2.35 -8.38 14.25
CA VAL A 65 -2.62 -7.02 14.75
C VAL A 65 -1.95 -6.89 16.12
N ILE A 66 -1.06 -5.92 16.25
CA ILE A 66 -0.46 -5.57 17.55
C ILE A 66 -1.34 -4.51 18.20
N ASP A 67 -1.80 -4.79 19.41
CA ASP A 67 -2.57 -3.84 20.18
C ASP A 67 -1.72 -2.62 20.54
N LYS A 68 -2.23 -1.43 20.22
CA LYS A 68 -1.49 -0.17 20.32
C LYS A 68 -1.22 0.29 21.76
N PHE A 69 -1.94 -0.24 22.75
CA PHE A 69 -1.82 0.20 24.14
C PHE A 69 -0.99 -0.78 24.98
N THR A 70 -1.13 -2.06 24.70
CA THR A 70 -0.48 -3.15 25.42
C THR A 70 0.78 -3.66 24.70
N ASN A 71 0.94 -3.33 23.41
CA ASN A 71 2.01 -3.84 22.54
C ASN A 71 2.04 -5.38 22.43
N LEU A 72 0.90 -6.03 22.62
CA LEU A 72 0.74 -7.48 22.50
C LEU A 72 0.09 -7.85 21.16
N PHE A 73 0.40 -9.04 20.66
CA PHE A 73 -0.18 -9.62 19.43
C PHE A 73 -1.35 -10.56 19.73
#